data_AF-A0A935SQX7-F1
#
_entry.id   AF-A0A935SQX7-F1
#
_cell.length_a   1.000
_cell.length_b   1.000
_cell.length_c   1.000
_cell.angle_alpha   90.00
_cell.angle_beta   90.00
_cell.angle_gamma   90.00
#
_symmetry.space_group_name_H-M   'P 1'
#
loop_
_entity.id
_entity.type
_entity.pdbx_description
1 polymer ?
#
loop_
_entity_poly.entity_id
_entity_poly.type
_entity_poly.pdbx_seq_one_letter_code
_entity_poly.pdbx_strand_id
1 'polypeptide(L)' 'MAKGFVLQPVFKAYHQRQAMLLPPSLEELIAVNHAVRVVDEVLSKIDIQPLMQH' A
#
# COMPACT_ATOMS: atom_id res chain seq x y z
N MET A 1 12.09 -0.51 46.25
CA MET A 1 11.51 -0.95 44.96
C MET A 1 11.44 0.27 44.04
N ALA A 2 12.36 0.38 43.07
CA ALA A 2 12.36 1.48 42.12
C ALA A 2 11.25 1.21 41.09
N LYS A 3 10.23 2.07 41.08
CA LYS A 3 9.11 2.03 40.13
C LYS A 3 9.69 2.35 38.75
N GLY A 4 9.83 1.33 37.90
CA GLY A 4 10.31 1.50 36.53
C GLY A 4 9.47 2.55 35.79
N PHE A 5 10.12 3.39 34.98
CA PHE A 5 9.43 4.38 34.16
C PHE A 5 8.47 3.67 33.22
N VAL A 6 7.17 3.86 33.46
CA VAL A 6 6.12 3.40 32.56
C VAL A 6 6.11 4.38 31.40
N LEU A 7 6.51 3.94 30.21
CA LEU A 7 6.44 4.75 29.00
C LEU A 7 4.96 5.02 28.69
N GLN A 8 4.49 6.23 29.00
CA GLN A 8 3.16 6.67 28.59
C GLN A 8 3.16 6.91 27.07
N PRO A 9 2.22 6.34 26.31
CA PRO A 9 2.17 6.54 24.87
C PRO A 9 1.83 8.00 24.54
N VAL A 10 2.67 8.65 23.74
CA VAL A 10 2.44 10.01 23.23
C VAL A 10 1.78 9.89 21.86
N PHE A 11 0.52 10.34 21.75
CA PHE A 11 -0.22 10.36 20.49
C PHE A 11 0.02 11.67 19.72
N LYS A 12 0.07 11.58 18.39
CA LYS A 12 0.12 12.76 17.51
C LYS A 12 -1.24 13.45 17.47
N ALA A 13 -1.25 14.77 17.26
CA ALA A 13 -2.48 15.53 17.08
C ALA A 13 -3.23 15.08 15.81
N TYR A 14 -4.54 14.89 15.90
CA TYR A 14 -5.38 14.48 14.77
C TYR A 14 -5.87 15.72 14.01
N HIS A 15 -5.36 15.93 12.80
CA HIS A 15 -5.80 17.01 11.93
C HIS A 15 -6.80 16.48 10.87
N GLN A 16 -8.03 17.01 10.87
CA GLN A 16 -9.11 16.54 9.99
C GLN A 16 -8.79 16.65 8.48
N ARG A 17 -7.88 17.54 8.09
CA ARG A 17 -7.46 17.75 6.69
C ARG A 17 -6.01 17.31 6.46
N GLN A 18 -5.50 16.38 7.26
CA GLN A 18 -4.15 15.88 7.08
C GLN A 18 -4.05 15.11 5.75
N ALA A 19 -3.05 15.45 4.94
CA ALA A 19 -2.74 14.67 3.75
C ALA A 19 -2.35 13.23 4.16
N MET A 20 -2.78 12.27 3.36
CA MET A 20 -2.35 10.88 3.54
C MET A 20 -0.90 10.73 3.07
N LEU A 21 -0.14 9.88 3.77
CA LEU A 21 1.23 9.56 3.37
C LEU A 21 1.25 8.88 1.99
N LEU A 22 0.24 8.06 1.72
CA LEU A 22 0.04 7.36 0.48
C LEU A 22 -1.28 7.82 -0.15
N PRO A 23 -1.38 7.80 -1.49
CA PRO A 23 -2.64 8.06 -2.17
C PRO A 23 -3.70 7.01 -1.80
N PRO A 24 -4.99 7.34 -2.00
CA PRO A 24 -6.09 6.38 -1.82
C PRO A 24 -5.91 5.08 -2.60
N SER A 25 -5.35 5.14 -3.82
CA SER A 25 -4.93 3.98 -4.60
C SER A 25 -3.42 4.02 -4.89
N LEU A 26 -2.73 2.89 -4.66
CA LEU A 26 -1.30 2.78 -4.96
C LEU A 26 -1.00 2.87 -6.47
N GLU A 27 -1.99 2.59 -7.33
CA GLU A 27 -1.84 2.76 -8.77
C GLU A 27 -1.61 4.23 -9.15
N GLU A 28 -2.05 5.18 -8.32
CA GLU A 28 -1.80 6.62 -8.55
C GLU A 28 -0.29 6.94 -8.47
N LEU A 29 0.51 6.11 -7.80
CA LEU A 29 1.97 6.24 -7.77
C LEU A 29 2.64 5.83 -9.09
N ILE A 30 1.91 5.11 -9.95
CA ILE A 30 2.41 4.64 -11.24
C ILE A 30 1.98 5.65 -12.31
N ALA A 31 2.95 6.28 -12.98
CA ALA A 31 2.64 7.22 -14.05
C ALA A 31 1.77 6.56 -15.15
N VAL A 32 0.93 7.36 -15.81
CA VAL A 32 -0.02 6.86 -16.84
C VAL A 32 0.70 6.13 -17.97
N ASN A 33 1.89 6.59 -18.36
CA ASN A 33 2.69 6.01 -19.45
C ASN A 33 3.76 5.02 -18.96
N HIS A 34 3.66 4.53 -17.72
CA HIS A 34 4.64 3.60 -17.18
C HIS A 34 4.47 2.20 -17.77
N ALA A 35 5.57 1.58 -18.22
CA ALA A 35 5.55 0.28 -18.91
C ALA A 35 4.88 -0.85 -18.10
N VAL A 36 4.94 -0.80 -16.77
CA VAL A 36 4.30 -1.79 -15.89
C VAL A 36 2.80 -1.92 -16.14
N ARG A 37 2.11 -0.83 -16.54
CA ARG A 37 0.68 -0.86 -16.82
C ARG A 37 0.37 -1.74 -18.03
N VAL A 38 1.20 -1.64 -19.07
CA VAL A 38 1.08 -2.48 -20.26
C VAL A 38 1.34 -3.95 -19.93
N VAL A 39 2.37 -4.22 -19.11
CA VAL A 39 2.68 -5.60 -18.69
C VAL A 39 1.53 -6.18 -17.87
N ASP A 40 0.98 -5.43 -16.92
CA ASP A 40 -0.15 -5.83 -16.09
C ASP A 40 -1.41 -6.12 -16.91
N GLU A 41 -1.72 -5.28 -17.89
CA GLU A 41 -2.83 -5.49 -18.84
C GLU A 41 -2.66 -6.75 -19.69
N VAL A 42 -1.42 -7.07 -20.09
CA VAL A 42 -1.12 -8.28 -20.86
C VAL A 42 -1.27 -9.50 -19.96
N LEU A 43 -0.68 -9.50 -18.77
CA LEU A 43 -0.77 -10.60 -17.81
C LEU A 43 -2.21 -10.91 -17.42
N SER A 44 -3.04 -9.89 -17.21
CA SER A 44 -4.46 -10.03 -16.88
C SER A 44 -5.29 -10.78 -17.92
N LYS A 45 -4.80 -10.87 -19.17
CA LYS A 45 -5.45 -11.59 -20.28
C LYS A 45 -4.93 -13.01 -20.46
N ILE A 46 -3.86 -13.39 -19.78
CA ILE A 46 -3.26 -14.72 -19.90
C ILE A 46 -4.04 -15.67 -18.98
N ASP A 47 -4.59 -16.74 -19.56
CA ASP A 47 -5.21 -17.81 -18.79
C ASP A 47 -4.14 -18.67 -18.11
N ILE A 48 -4.05 -18.54 -16.78
CA ILE A 48 -3.14 -19.32 -15.94
C ILE A 48 -3.78 -20.57 -15.34
N GLN A 49 -5.07 -20.85 -15.59
CA GLN A 49 -5.76 -22.03 -15.07
C GLN A 49 -5.00 -23.35 -15.35
N PRO A 50 -4.39 -23.56 -16.54
CA PRO A 50 -3.61 -24.77 -16.80
C PRO A 50 -2.42 -24.98 -15.86
N LEU A 51 -1.86 -23.90 -15.29
CA LEU A 51 -0.71 -23.98 -14.38
C LEU A 51 -1.12 -24.38 -12.94
N MET A 52 -2.41 -24.34 -12.61
CA MET A 52 -2.92 -24.59 -11.26
C MET A 52 -3.45 -26.01 -11.04
N GLN A 53 -3.44 -26.88 -12.06
CA GLN A 53 -4.05 -28.22 -12.02
C GLN A 53 -3.09 -29.34 -11.56
N HIS A 54 -2.23 -29.05 -10.58
CA HIS A 54 -1.32 -30.03 -9.97
C HIS A 54 -1.76 -30.44 -8.56
#